data_AF-A0A920TFM6-F1
#
_entry.id   AF-A0A920TFM6-F1
#
_cell.length_a   1.000
_cell.length_b   1.000
_cell.length_c   1.000
_cell.angle_alpha   90.00
_cell.angle_beta   90.00
_cell.angle_gamma   90.00
#
_symmetry.space_group_name_H-M   'P 1'
#
loop_
_entity.id
_entity.type
_entity.pdbx_description
1 polymer ?
#
loop_
_entity_poly.entity_id
_entity_poly.type
_entity_poly.pdbx_seq_one_letter_code
_entity_poly.pdbx_strand_id
1 'polypeptide(L)'
;MSRSILFFEVFPEPQAAIGDQSSKSPKRIVVTLRPEDHQSDYQLREKWAFNVLNSFPGEDRFVMVVYESDDKCYELDFSNHTTGYCEELRKQLMQVVNSQDDIEVQSYYYNLIFLITEIWSNPW
;
A
#
# COMPACT_ATOMS: atom_id res chain seq x y z
N MET A 1 58.28 -1.46 -2.93
CA MET A 1 57.80 -0.07 -3.12
C MET A 1 56.76 -0.13 -4.22
N SER A 2 55.50 0.27 -4.10
CA SER A 2 54.81 1.10 -3.10
C SER A 2 53.35 0.62 -3.00
N ARG A 3 52.80 0.60 -1.79
CA ARG A 3 51.36 0.37 -1.53
C ARG A 3 50.65 1.72 -1.70
N SER A 4 49.69 1.81 -2.61
CA SER A 4 48.82 2.98 -2.71
C SER A 4 47.50 2.67 -2.00
N ILE A 5 47.38 3.20 -0.78
CA ILE A 5 46.15 3.26 0.00
C ILE A 5 45.35 4.44 -0.53
N LEU A 6 44.17 4.20 -1.09
CA LEU A 6 43.22 5.27 -1.39
C LEU A 6 42.58 5.69 -0.07
N PHE A 7 42.94 6.88 0.41
CA PHE A 7 42.25 7.59 1.48
C PHE A 7 40.84 7.93 0.98
N PHE A 8 39.81 7.30 1.55
CA PHE A 8 38.47 7.85 1.54
C PHE A 8 38.38 8.80 2.73
N GLU A 9 38.14 10.08 2.44
CA GLU A 9 37.87 11.11 3.45
C GLU A 9 36.62 10.69 4.24
N VAL A 10 36.79 10.58 5.56
CA VAL A 10 35.69 10.39 6.51
C VAL A 10 34.91 11.69 6.57
N PHE A 11 33.77 11.76 5.90
CA PHE A 11 32.79 12.81 6.14
C PHE A 11 32.10 12.53 7.49
N PRO A 12 32.14 13.47 8.46
CA PRO A 12 31.40 13.28 9.70
C PRO A 12 29.90 13.32 9.40
N GLU A 13 29.24 12.21 9.68
CA GLU A 13 27.79 12.07 9.56
C GLU A 13 27.10 13.06 10.53
N PRO A 14 26.08 13.82 10.08
CA PRO A 14 25.31 14.67 10.98
C PRO A 14 24.59 13.80 12.01
N GLN A 15 24.99 13.91 13.28
CA GLN A 15 24.30 13.26 14.39
C GLN A 15 22.92 13.90 14.58
N ALA A 16 21.90 13.29 13.97
CA ALA A 16 20.50 13.57 14.24
C ALA A 16 19.85 12.36 14.92
N ALA A 17 19.14 12.65 16.00
CA ALA A 17 18.62 11.72 16.98
C ALA A 17 17.50 10.79 16.47
N ILE A 18 17.56 9.53 16.95
CA ILE A 18 16.48 8.60 17.32
C ILE A 18 15.19 8.61 16.47
N GLY A 19 15.07 7.57 15.65
CA GLY A 19 13.82 6.96 15.23
C GLY A 19 14.19 5.75 14.38
N ASP A 20 13.86 4.54 14.83
CA ASP A 20 13.97 3.31 14.05
C ASP A 20 12.99 3.39 12.86
N GLN A 21 13.36 4.19 11.85
CA GLN A 21 12.76 4.16 10.53
C GLN A 21 13.37 2.95 9.84
N SER A 22 12.92 1.76 10.26
CA SER A 22 13.00 0.56 9.44
C SER A 22 12.59 0.98 8.03
N SER A 23 13.55 0.96 7.12
CA SER A 23 13.42 1.29 5.70
C SER A 23 12.53 0.25 5.02
N LYS A 24 11.26 0.20 5.42
CA LYS A 24 10.23 -0.61 4.80
C LYS A 24 9.88 0.08 3.50
N SER A 25 10.14 -0.61 2.41
CA SER A 25 9.63 -0.22 1.09
C SER A 25 8.15 0.14 1.19
N PRO A 26 7.71 1.20 0.50
CA PRO A 26 6.29 1.55 0.41
C PRO A 26 5.44 0.33 0.03
N LYS A 27 4.19 0.34 0.47
CA LYS A 27 3.20 -0.69 0.21
C LYS A 27 2.08 -0.14 -0.66
N ARG A 28 1.35 -1.05 -1.31
CA ARG A 28 0.04 -0.78 -1.91
C ARG A 28 -1.01 -1.50 -1.09
N ILE A 29 -1.99 -0.76 -0.59
CA ILE A 29 -3.13 -1.30 0.14
C ILE A 29 -4.33 -1.32 -0.81
N VAL A 30 -4.92 -2.48 -1.04
CA VAL A 30 -6.14 -2.61 -1.83
C VAL A 30 -7.28 -2.92 -0.87
N VAL A 31 -8.31 -2.09 -0.87
CA VAL A 31 -9.51 -2.26 -0.05
C VAL A 31 -10.69 -2.55 -0.95
N THR A 32 -11.30 -3.72 -0.82
CA THR A 32 -12.47 -4.13 -1.60
C THR A 32 -13.75 -3.90 -0.80
N LEU A 33 -14.74 -3.26 -1.41
CA LEU A 33 -16.05 -3.01 -0.83
C LEU A 33 -17.12 -3.65 -1.71
N ARG A 34 -17.98 -4.50 -1.12
CA ARG A 34 -19.10 -5.12 -1.82
C ARG A 34 -20.45 -4.61 -1.30
N PRO A 35 -21.44 -4.40 -2.17
CA PRO A 35 -22.74 -3.94 -1.74
C PRO A 35 -23.39 -4.99 -0.82
N GLU A 36 -24.12 -4.49 0.16
CA GLU A 36 -25.04 -5.27 0.99
C GLU A 36 -26.47 -4.89 0.62
N ASP A 37 -27.46 -5.49 1.28
CA ASP A 37 -28.89 -5.29 0.99
C ASP A 37 -29.34 -3.81 1.01
N HIS A 38 -28.60 -2.92 1.69
CA HIS A 38 -28.93 -1.49 1.85
C HIS A 38 -27.95 -0.56 1.14
N GLN A 39 -28.41 0.10 0.06
CA GLN A 39 -27.57 0.94 -0.80
C GLN A 39 -27.09 2.26 -0.13
N SER A 40 -27.91 2.89 0.72
CA SER A 40 -27.52 4.11 1.43
C SER A 40 -26.34 3.88 2.38
N ASP A 41 -26.34 2.72 3.02
CA ASP A 41 -25.34 2.33 4.00
C ASP A 41 -24.03 1.98 3.29
N TYR A 42 -24.12 1.43 2.07
CA TYR A 42 -22.98 1.14 1.23
C TYR A 42 -22.17 2.40 0.82
N GLN A 43 -22.84 3.43 0.31
CA GLN A 43 -22.16 4.70 -0.05
C GLN A 43 -21.53 5.39 1.16
N LEU A 44 -22.14 5.23 2.35
CA LEU A 44 -21.55 5.74 3.58
C LEU A 44 -20.30 4.93 3.97
N ARG A 45 -20.32 3.61 3.81
CA ARG A 45 -19.19 2.71 4.00
C ARG A 45 -18.01 3.03 3.09
N GLU A 46 -18.25 3.34 1.82
CA GLU A 46 -17.21 3.82 0.89
C GLU A 46 -16.52 5.08 1.41
N LYS A 47 -17.31 6.09 1.81
CA LYS A 47 -16.78 7.33 2.39
C LYS A 47 -16.00 7.06 3.68
N TRP A 48 -16.48 6.13 4.50
CA TRP A 48 -15.80 5.75 5.74
C TRP A 48 -14.47 5.05 5.48
N ALA A 49 -14.41 4.12 4.52
CA ALA A 49 -13.15 3.47 4.12
C ALA A 49 -12.11 4.51 3.69
N PHE A 50 -12.51 5.45 2.83
CA PHE A 50 -11.64 6.55 2.39
C PHE A 50 -11.17 7.41 3.57
N ASN A 51 -12.08 7.80 4.46
CA ASN A 51 -11.74 8.60 5.63
C ASN A 51 -10.78 7.87 6.57
N VAL A 52 -10.98 6.56 6.79
CA VAL A 52 -10.07 5.72 7.58
C VAL A 52 -8.69 5.73 6.95
N LEU A 53 -8.55 5.42 5.65
CA LEU A 53 -7.26 5.44 4.94
C LEU A 53 -6.55 6.80 5.05
N ASN A 54 -7.28 7.89 4.89
CA ASN A 54 -6.75 9.25 4.93
C ASN A 54 -6.43 9.74 6.36
N SER A 55 -6.88 9.02 7.40
CA SER A 55 -6.60 9.35 8.81
C SER A 55 -5.26 8.80 9.32
N PHE A 56 -4.60 7.95 8.54
CA PHE A 56 -3.30 7.37 8.89
C PHE A 56 -2.24 7.90 7.91
N PRO A 57 -1.51 8.97 8.23
CA PRO A 57 -0.52 9.53 7.31
C PRO A 57 0.68 8.60 7.13
N GLY A 58 1.21 8.54 5.92
CA GLY A 58 2.38 7.74 5.56
C GLY A 58 2.74 7.84 4.08
N GLU A 59 3.61 6.95 3.62
CA GLU A 59 4.12 6.93 2.24
C GLU A 59 3.50 5.82 1.37
N ASP A 60 2.62 5.00 1.94
CA ASP A 60 1.99 3.91 1.22
C ASP A 60 0.89 4.44 0.29
N ARG A 61 0.69 3.74 -0.84
CA ARG A 61 -0.40 4.00 -1.77
C ARG A 61 -1.59 3.13 -1.40
N PHE A 62 -2.79 3.60 -1.73
CA PHE A 62 -3.99 2.79 -1.57
C PHE A 62 -4.92 2.93 -2.76
N VAL A 63 -5.73 1.90 -2.93
CA VAL A 63 -6.74 1.77 -3.97
C VAL A 63 -8.00 1.22 -3.32
N MET A 64 -9.17 1.70 -3.76
CA MET A 64 -10.44 1.10 -3.38
C MET A 64 -11.07 0.40 -4.58
N VAL A 65 -11.42 -0.87 -4.43
CA VAL A 65 -12.20 -1.64 -5.42
C VAL A 65 -13.64 -1.66 -4.95
N VAL A 66 -14.53 -0.98 -5.67
CA VAL A 66 -15.94 -0.80 -5.30
C VAL A 66 -16.81 -1.60 -6.26
N TYR A 67 -17.63 -2.50 -5.74
CA TYR A 67 -18.59 -3.27 -6.52
C TYR A 67 -19.95 -2.57 -6.58
N GLU A 68 -20.60 -2.63 -7.73
CA GLU A 68 -22.02 -2.28 -7.88
C GLU A 68 -22.91 -3.53 -7.69
N SER A 69 -24.21 -3.32 -7.57
CA SER A 69 -25.19 -4.39 -7.36
C SER A 69 -25.34 -5.36 -8.53
N ASP A 70 -24.76 -5.04 -9.69
CA ASP A 70 -24.72 -5.88 -10.89
C ASP A 70 -23.37 -6.60 -11.09
N ASP A 71 -22.60 -6.78 -10.00
CA ASP A 71 -21.27 -7.40 -9.96
C ASP A 71 -20.16 -6.69 -10.74
N LYS A 72 -20.45 -5.52 -11.34
CA LYS A 72 -19.39 -4.66 -11.88
C LYS A 72 -18.53 -4.14 -10.75
N CYS A 73 -17.23 -3.99 -10.99
CA CYS A 73 -16.34 -3.32 -10.05
C CYS A 73 -15.51 -2.23 -10.73
N TYR A 74 -15.20 -1.21 -9.95
CA TYR A 74 -14.36 -0.09 -10.36
C TYR A 74 -13.19 0.04 -9.41
N GLU A 75 -12.00 0.24 -9.97
CA GLU A 75 -10.81 0.60 -9.23
C GLU A 75 -10.74 2.12 -9.10
N LEU A 76 -10.77 2.61 -7.86
CA LEU A 76 -10.59 4.01 -7.52
C LEU A 76 -9.15 4.22 -7.04
N ASP A 77 -8.33 4.84 -7.90
CA ASP A 77 -6.98 5.26 -7.57
C ASP A 77 -6.97 6.71 -7.07
N PHE A 78 -6.30 6.94 -5.94
CA PHE A 78 -6.20 8.22 -5.27
C PHE A 78 -4.75 8.73 -5.32
N SER A 79 -4.26 9.02 -6.52
CA SER A 79 -2.86 9.39 -6.78
C SER A 79 -2.30 10.55 -5.93
N ASN A 80 -3.17 11.43 -5.43
CA ASN A 80 -2.80 12.58 -4.59
C ASN A 80 -2.89 12.31 -3.08
N HIS A 81 -3.29 11.09 -2.70
CA HIS A 81 -3.41 10.65 -1.32
C HIS A 81 -2.43 9.51 -1.03
N THR A 82 -2.04 9.41 0.23
CA THR A 82 -1.20 8.34 0.75
C THR A 82 -1.74 7.91 2.11
N THR A 83 -1.30 6.74 2.57
CA THR A 83 -1.64 6.22 3.89
C THR A 83 -0.39 5.61 4.55
N GLY A 84 -0.45 5.31 5.83
CA GLY A 84 0.60 4.63 6.59
C GLY A 84 0.08 3.31 7.12
N TYR A 85 0.42 2.20 6.46
CA TYR A 85 -0.05 0.90 6.88
C TYR A 85 0.51 0.52 8.25
N CYS A 86 -0.41 0.33 9.19
CA CYS A 86 -0.14 -0.23 10.51
C CYS A 86 -1.27 -1.18 10.91
N GLU A 87 -1.07 -1.95 11.98
CA GLU A 87 -2.09 -2.88 12.47
C GLU A 87 -3.38 -2.18 12.90
N GLU A 88 -3.29 -0.93 13.39
CA GLU A 88 -4.46 -0.15 13.80
C GLU A 88 -5.31 0.28 12.59
N LEU A 89 -4.68 0.75 11.51
CA LEU A 89 -5.37 1.01 10.24
C LEU A 89 -6.12 -0.24 9.78
N ARG A 90 -5.45 -1.40 9.80
CA ARG A 90 -6.07 -2.67 9.40
C ARG A 90 -7.30 -3.00 10.25
N LYS A 91 -7.23 -2.83 11.58
CA LYS A 91 -8.36 -3.07 12.48
C LYS A 91 -9.53 -2.14 12.19
N GLN A 92 -9.28 -0.87 11.89
CA GLN A 92 -10.35 0.07 11.52
C GLN A 92 -10.97 -0.28 10.17
N LEU A 93 -10.16 -0.67 9.18
CA LEU A 93 -10.68 -1.15 7.89
C LEU A 93 -11.54 -2.41 8.03
N MET A 94 -11.18 -3.32 8.94
CA MET A 94 -11.99 -4.51 9.27
C MET A 94 -13.40 -4.19 9.81
N GLN A 95 -13.67 -2.96 10.26
CA GLN A 95 -15.02 -2.53 10.65
C GLN A 95 -15.87 -2.05 9.46
N VAL A 96 -15.26 -1.90 8.28
CA VAL A 96 -15.87 -1.28 7.10
C VAL A 96 -16.03 -2.28 5.95
N VAL A 97 -15.09 -3.22 5.83
CA VAL A 97 -15.12 -4.28 4.81
C VAL A 97 -15.98 -5.47 5.25
N ASN A 98 -16.40 -6.29 4.26
CA ASN A 98 -17.22 -7.47 4.49
C ASN A 98 -16.41 -8.65 5.03
N SER A 99 -15.18 -8.81 4.56
CA SER A 99 -14.26 -9.88 4.96
C SER A 99 -12.86 -9.35 5.19
N GLN A 100 -12.08 -10.05 6.02
CA GLN A 100 -10.65 -9.75 6.19
C GLN A 100 -9.87 -9.88 4.87
N ASP A 101 -10.30 -10.79 4.00
CA ASP A 101 -9.68 -11.03 2.69
C ASP A 101 -9.88 -9.86 1.72
N ASP A 102 -10.74 -8.90 2.07
CA ASP A 102 -10.98 -7.68 1.29
C ASP A 102 -9.93 -6.60 1.53
N ILE A 103 -8.95 -6.87 2.39
CA ILE A 103 -7.83 -5.98 2.66
C ILE A 103 -6.56 -6.68 2.21
N GLU A 104 -6.04 -6.29 1.05
CA GLU A 104 -4.79 -6.80 0.50
C GLU A 104 -3.67 -5.79 0.73
N VAL A 105 -2.49 -6.29 1.11
CA VAL A 105 -1.30 -5.46 1.34
C VAL A 105 -0.15 -6.02 0.50
N GLN A 106 0.18 -5.31 -0.57
CA GLN A 106 1.23 -5.66 -1.52
C GLN A 106 2.48 -4.83 -1.23
N SER A 107 3.68 -5.38 -1.42
CA SER A 107 4.89 -4.54 -1.42
C SER A 107 5.06 -3.90 -2.81
N TYR A 108 5.39 -2.61 -2.86
CA TYR A 108 5.37 -1.83 -4.10
C TYR A 108 6.38 -2.29 -5.17
N TYR A 109 7.40 -3.09 -4.79
CA TYR A 109 8.49 -3.51 -5.68
C TYR A 109 8.35 -4.91 -6.31
N TYR A 110 7.31 -5.70 -6.02
CA TYR A 110 7.24 -7.09 -6.53
C TYR A 110 6.51 -7.29 -7.85
N ASN A 111 5.95 -6.25 -8.46
CA ASN A 111 5.38 -6.40 -9.81
C ASN A 111 6.44 -6.55 -10.91
N LEU A 112 7.70 -6.20 -10.66
CA LEU A 112 8.76 -6.41 -11.66
C LEU A 112 9.15 -7.89 -11.81
N ILE A 113 9.09 -8.68 -10.74
CA ILE A 113 9.53 -10.09 -10.81
C ILE A 113 8.49 -10.94 -11.56
N PHE A 114 7.20 -10.73 -11.31
CA PHE A 114 6.13 -11.45 -12.03
C PHE A 114 6.10 -11.11 -13.53
N LEU A 115 6.28 -9.83 -13.89
CA LEU A 115 6.38 -9.42 -15.29
C LEU A 115 7.59 -10.04 -16.00
N ILE A 116 8.73 -10.18 -15.33
CA ILE A 116 9.91 -10.80 -15.95
C ILE A 116 9.71 -12.33 -16.05
N THR A 117 9.14 -13.00 -15.06
CA THR A 117 8.97 -14.47 -15.12
C THR A 117 8.00 -14.93 -16.20
N GLU A 118 7.00 -14.13 -16.58
CA GLU A 118 6.11 -14.44 -17.71
C GLU A 118 6.77 -14.19 -19.08
N ILE A 119 7.62 -13.17 -19.20
CA ILE A 119 8.27 -12.83 -20.48
C ILE A 119 9.32 -13.87 -20.90
N TRP A 120 9.94 -14.59 -19.96
CA TRP A 120 10.99 -15.57 -20.24
C TRP A 120 10.55 -17.04 -20.14
N SER A 121 9.26 -17.32 -19.90
CA SER A 121 8.74 -18.70 -19.80
C SER A 121 8.03 -19.22 -21.05
N ASN A 122 7.95 -18.45 -22.15
CA ASN A 122 7.43 -18.92 -23.44
C ASN A 122 8.56 -19.04 -24.49
N PRO A 123 9.28 -20.16 -24.56
CA PRO A 123 9.66 -20.70 -25.85
C PRO A 123 8.41 -21.38 -26.44
N TRP A 124 8.02 -21.01 -27.66
CA TRP A 124 6.91 -21.54 -28.47
C TRP A 124 5.57 -20.82 -28.35
#